data_AF-A0A7Y2MPF0-F1
#
_entry.id   AF-A0A7Y2MPF0-F1
#
_cell.length_a   1.000
_cell.length_b   1.000
_cell.length_c   1.000
_cell.angle_alpha   90.00
_cell.angle_beta   90.00
_cell.angle_gamma   90.00
#
_symmetry.space_group_name_H-M   'P 1'
#
loop_
_entity.id
_entity.type
_entity.pdbx_description
1 polymer ?
#
loop_
_entity_poly.entity_id
_entity_poly.type
_entity_poly.pdbx_seq_one_letter_code
_entity_poly.pdbx_strand_id
1 'polypeptide(L)'
;MVLRHLLVSLLIISLSNIHAQDFQFHSTFPFGIQLVDSTGERIVFKLMFIDRDQDGDQDLFLTSLGLGESEELDLTELTYNIEYQENIGTAKEPEFGQIAPAFDTLYIPFGYFYPSCGDLNGDGIPDFIAMAEEEYISEIQHLLFYISSGDTFDIKRDFDFDLNPIVPLSRLLPSLADLDADGDLDIVLCGTVTSDLADTTQEFRVLYAKNIGDKSNPEFLGWFNNPYDIVQDTSGEFIQMADIDLDGDMDAIS
;
A
#
# COMPACT_ATOMS: atom_id res chain seq x y z
N MET A 1 59.84 -6.75 40.86
CA MET A 1 59.65 -6.19 39.52
C MET A 1 58.17 -6.32 39.19
N VAL A 2 57.59 -5.24 38.71
CA VAL A 2 56.15 -4.90 38.69
C VAL A 2 55.41 -5.53 37.50
N LEU A 3 54.06 -5.57 37.59
CA LEU A 3 53.05 -5.77 36.53
C LEU A 3 52.77 -7.25 36.18
N ARG A 4 51.52 -7.71 36.01
CA ARG A 4 50.33 -7.05 35.46
C ARG A 4 49.09 -7.89 35.82
N HIS A 5 48.04 -7.27 36.37
CA HIS A 5 46.74 -7.90 36.54
C HIS A 5 46.09 -8.07 35.16
N LEU A 6 45.56 -9.27 34.88
CA LEU A 6 44.63 -9.49 33.79
C LEU A 6 43.32 -9.97 34.45
N LEU A 7 42.39 -9.03 34.68
CA LEU A 7 41.00 -9.38 34.90
C LEU A 7 40.46 -9.77 33.52
N VAL A 8 40.11 -11.04 33.33
CA VAL A 8 39.25 -11.45 32.22
C VAL A 8 37.82 -11.23 32.71
N SER A 9 37.22 -10.10 32.34
CA SER A 9 35.79 -9.89 32.47
C SER A 9 35.09 -10.77 31.42
N LEU A 10 34.42 -11.82 31.88
CA LEU A 10 33.55 -12.64 31.07
C LEU A 10 32.28 -11.81 30.78
N LEU A 11 32.22 -11.19 29.61
CA LEU A 11 31.00 -10.56 29.10
C LEU A 11 30.05 -11.70 28.73
N ILE A 12 29.07 -11.98 29.59
CA ILE A 12 27.92 -12.81 29.21
C ILE A 12 27.05 -11.90 28.35
N ILE A 13 27.23 -11.99 27.03
CA ILE A 13 26.25 -11.48 26.08
C ILE A 13 25.05 -12.40 26.25
N SER A 14 23.99 -11.90 26.90
CA SER A 14 22.67 -12.49 26.71
C SER A 14 22.33 -12.26 25.24
N LEU A 15 22.46 -13.30 24.43
CA LEU A 15 21.67 -13.40 23.21
C LEU A 15 20.23 -13.29 23.69
N SER A 16 19.61 -12.12 23.53
CA SER A 16 18.16 -12.06 23.46
C SER A 16 17.79 -13.10 22.42
N ASN A 17 16.92 -14.04 22.79
CA ASN A 17 16.26 -14.85 21.79
C ASN A 17 15.66 -13.82 20.82
N ILE A 18 16.16 -13.80 19.59
CA ILE A 18 15.46 -13.15 18.48
C ILE A 18 14.15 -13.93 18.45
N HIS A 19 13.13 -13.38 19.07
CA HIS A 19 11.81 -13.97 19.06
C HIS A 19 11.32 -13.67 17.66
N ALA A 20 11.49 -14.64 16.76
CA ALA A 20 10.70 -14.64 15.54
C ALA A 20 9.23 -14.56 15.97
N GLN A 21 8.46 -13.78 15.22
CA GLN A 21 7.04 -13.63 15.48
C GLN A 21 6.35 -14.99 15.28
N ASP A 22 5.64 -15.45 16.31
CA ASP A 22 4.86 -16.68 16.25
C ASP A 22 3.43 -16.34 15.82
N PHE A 23 3.10 -16.59 14.55
CA PHE A 23 1.75 -16.43 14.04
C PHE A 23 0.89 -17.65 14.38
N GLN A 24 -0.23 -17.41 15.07
CA GLN A 24 -1.25 -18.43 15.30
C GLN A 24 -2.52 -18.07 14.53
N PHE A 25 -3.00 -19.00 13.70
CA PHE A 25 -4.32 -18.86 13.09
C PHE A 25 -5.40 -18.80 14.18
N HIS A 26 -6.19 -17.72 14.17
CA HIS A 26 -7.28 -17.51 15.11
C HIS A 26 -8.63 -17.89 14.50
N SER A 27 -9.04 -17.22 13.42
CA SER A 27 -10.29 -17.48 12.71
C SER A 27 -10.25 -16.86 11.31
N THR A 28 -11.19 -17.25 10.45
CA THR A 28 -11.48 -16.53 9.20
C THR A 28 -12.40 -15.34 9.49
N PHE A 29 -12.07 -14.16 8.95
CA PHE A 29 -12.86 -12.92 9.09
C PHE A 29 -13.23 -12.61 10.56
N PRO A 30 -12.22 -12.43 11.44
CA PRO A 30 -12.47 -12.05 12.83
C PRO A 30 -13.14 -10.68 12.92
N PHE A 31 -13.61 -10.34 14.13
CA PHE A 31 -14.02 -8.97 14.48
C PHE A 31 -15.20 -8.43 13.69
N GLY A 32 -15.99 -9.28 13.02
CA GLY A 32 -17.15 -8.85 12.26
C GLY A 32 -16.84 -8.38 10.84
N ILE A 33 -15.59 -8.46 10.38
CA ILE A 33 -15.19 -8.08 9.02
C ILE A 33 -16.02 -8.81 7.97
N GLN A 34 -16.64 -8.05 7.08
CA GLN A 34 -17.42 -8.52 5.94
C GLN A 34 -16.59 -8.35 4.66
N LEU A 35 -16.44 -9.40 3.86
CA LEU A 35 -15.73 -9.33 2.56
C LEU A 35 -16.67 -9.32 1.35
N VAL A 36 -17.97 -9.26 1.59
CA VAL A 36 -18.97 -9.31 0.54
C VAL A 36 -20.04 -8.31 0.93
N ASP A 37 -20.39 -7.44 0.00
CA ASP A 37 -21.52 -6.54 0.18
C ASP A 37 -22.83 -7.35 0.31
N SER A 38 -23.93 -6.67 0.65
CA SER A 38 -25.24 -7.32 0.83
C SER A 38 -25.76 -8.07 -0.41
N THR A 39 -25.17 -7.88 -1.60
CA THR A 39 -25.61 -8.48 -2.87
C THR A 39 -24.93 -9.82 -3.14
N GLY A 40 -23.70 -10.03 -2.67
CA GLY A 40 -22.98 -11.28 -2.92
C GLY A 40 -22.13 -11.29 -4.19
N GLU A 41 -22.13 -10.23 -4.99
CA GLU A 41 -21.71 -10.26 -6.40
C GLU A 41 -20.30 -9.75 -6.65
N ARG A 42 -19.60 -9.27 -5.61
CA ARG A 42 -18.29 -8.64 -5.73
C ARG A 42 -17.18 -9.48 -5.12
N ILE A 43 -16.01 -9.44 -5.73
CA ILE A 43 -14.81 -10.11 -5.25
C ILE A 43 -13.91 -9.08 -4.58
N VAL A 44 -13.74 -9.16 -3.26
CA VAL A 44 -12.73 -8.36 -2.56
C VAL A 44 -11.33 -8.88 -2.87
N PHE A 45 -10.41 -7.96 -3.18
CA PHE A 45 -9.04 -8.31 -3.56
C PHE A 45 -7.95 -7.50 -2.85
N LYS A 46 -8.29 -6.43 -2.09
CA LYS A 46 -7.37 -5.72 -1.21
C LYS A 46 -8.08 -5.24 0.05
N LEU A 47 -7.34 -5.29 1.17
CA LEU A 47 -7.72 -4.70 2.46
C LEU A 47 -6.70 -3.62 2.80
N MET A 48 -7.15 -2.49 3.31
CA MET A 48 -6.31 -1.38 3.73
C MET A 48 -6.83 -0.82 5.05
N PHE A 49 -5.98 -0.84 6.08
CA PHE A 49 -6.31 -0.35 7.40
C PHE A 49 -5.79 1.08 7.57
N ILE A 50 -6.64 1.98 8.05
CA ILE A 50 -6.28 3.37 8.36
C ILE A 50 -7.28 3.95 9.36
N ASP A 51 -6.82 4.83 10.24
CA ASP A 51 -7.68 5.60 11.15
C ASP A 51 -8.39 6.71 10.36
N ARG A 52 -9.63 6.48 9.92
CA ARG A 52 -10.33 7.43 9.04
C ARG A 52 -10.96 8.57 9.83
N ASP A 53 -11.48 8.29 11.02
CA ASP A 53 -12.22 9.25 11.82
C ASP A 53 -11.40 9.88 12.97
N GLN A 54 -10.13 9.49 13.08
CA GLN A 54 -9.13 10.00 14.03
C GLN A 54 -9.46 9.67 15.48
N ASP A 55 -10.12 8.54 15.73
CA ASP A 55 -10.46 8.07 17.07
C ASP A 55 -9.34 7.23 17.72
N GLY A 56 -8.28 6.94 16.97
CA GLY A 56 -7.09 6.22 17.42
C GLY A 56 -7.19 4.70 17.24
N ASP A 57 -8.20 4.21 16.52
CA ASP A 57 -8.25 2.86 16.03
C ASP A 57 -8.24 2.76 14.50
N GLN A 58 -8.11 1.55 13.97
CA GLN A 58 -7.96 1.35 12.52
C GLN A 58 -9.28 0.91 11.93
N ASP A 59 -9.79 1.70 11.00
CA ASP A 59 -10.90 1.33 10.13
C ASP A 59 -10.41 0.51 8.95
N LEU A 60 -11.36 0.02 8.15
CA LEU A 60 -11.07 -0.85 7.01
C LEU A 60 -11.66 -0.29 5.72
N PHE A 61 -10.77 0.03 4.78
CA PHE A 61 -11.12 0.10 3.37
C PHE A 61 -10.90 -1.24 2.68
N LEU A 62 -11.81 -1.59 1.77
CA LEU A 62 -11.74 -2.79 0.95
C LEU A 62 -11.87 -2.41 -0.52
N THR A 63 -11.12 -3.06 -1.40
CA THR A 63 -11.35 -2.91 -2.84
C THR A 63 -12.03 -4.16 -3.37
N SER A 64 -13.08 -3.94 -4.15
CA SER A 64 -13.87 -5.03 -4.72
C SER A 64 -14.07 -4.88 -6.22
N LEU A 65 -14.08 -6.02 -6.90
CA LEU A 65 -14.24 -6.17 -8.33
C LEU A 65 -15.64 -6.70 -8.62
N GLY A 66 -16.42 -5.92 -9.37
CA GLY A 66 -17.66 -6.36 -10.00
C GLY A 66 -17.35 -6.99 -11.36
N LEU A 67 -17.84 -8.21 -11.58
CA LEU A 67 -17.87 -8.84 -12.89
C LEU A 67 -19.11 -8.32 -13.61
N GLY A 68 -18.97 -7.92 -14.88
CA GLY A 68 -20.09 -7.44 -15.70
C GLY A 68 -21.22 -8.48 -15.85
N GLU A 69 -22.27 -8.13 -16.58
CA GLU A 69 -23.40 -9.04 -16.81
C GLU A 69 -23.09 -10.15 -17.85
N SER A 70 -21.92 -10.09 -18.50
CA SER A 70 -21.50 -11.05 -19.51
C SER A 70 -21.27 -12.46 -18.94
N GLU A 71 -21.68 -13.49 -19.70
CA GLU A 71 -21.47 -14.90 -19.33
C GLU A 71 -19.99 -15.33 -19.42
N GLU A 72 -19.18 -14.59 -20.18
CA GLU A 72 -17.72 -14.76 -20.29
C GLU A 72 -17.01 -13.55 -19.68
N LEU A 73 -15.82 -13.73 -19.10
CA LEU A 73 -15.06 -12.63 -18.50
C LEU A 73 -14.69 -11.57 -19.56
N ASP A 74 -15.40 -10.44 -19.55
CA ASP A 74 -15.04 -9.25 -20.31
C ASP A 74 -14.29 -8.25 -19.41
N LEU A 75 -13.00 -8.08 -19.67
CA LEU A 75 -12.15 -7.16 -18.91
C LEU A 75 -12.58 -5.69 -19.07
N THR A 76 -13.35 -5.36 -20.12
CA THR A 76 -13.87 -4.01 -20.36
C THR A 76 -15.13 -3.70 -19.55
N GLU A 77 -15.78 -4.72 -18.98
CA GLU A 77 -16.95 -4.57 -18.11
C GLU A 77 -16.60 -4.62 -16.61
N LEU A 78 -15.31 -4.77 -16.27
CA LEU A 78 -14.86 -4.77 -14.88
C LEU A 78 -15.15 -3.42 -14.22
N THR A 79 -15.80 -3.48 -13.06
CA THR A 79 -16.00 -2.31 -12.21
C THR A 79 -15.23 -2.48 -10.92
N TYR A 80 -14.51 -1.46 -10.52
CA TYR A 80 -13.81 -1.43 -9.24
C TYR A 80 -14.59 -0.57 -8.26
N ASN A 81 -14.54 -0.92 -6.98
CA ASN A 81 -15.18 -0.19 -5.90
C ASN A 81 -14.21 -0.08 -4.72
N ILE A 82 -14.36 0.99 -3.95
CA ILE A 82 -13.80 1.08 -2.60
C ILE A 82 -14.99 1.05 -1.63
N GLU A 83 -14.93 0.12 -0.70
CA GLU A 83 -15.89 -0.09 0.36
C GLU A 83 -15.23 0.22 1.71
N TYR A 84 -16.04 0.55 2.71
CA TYR A 84 -15.60 0.98 4.03
C TYR A 84 -16.35 0.22 5.12
N GLN A 85 -15.63 -0.14 6.18
CA GLN A 85 -16.15 -0.64 7.45
C GLN A 85 -15.47 0.12 8.58
N GLU A 86 -16.26 0.85 9.36
CA GLU A 86 -15.83 1.48 10.60
C GLU A 86 -15.53 0.41 11.64
N ASN A 87 -14.44 0.56 12.37
CA ASN A 87 -14.23 -0.18 13.60
C ASN A 87 -15.00 0.53 14.73
N ILE A 88 -16.21 0.06 15.00
CA ILE A 88 -17.08 0.60 16.07
C ILE A 88 -16.65 0.15 17.49
N GLY A 89 -15.53 -0.57 17.58
CA GLY A 89 -14.96 -1.12 18.80
C GLY A 89 -13.91 -0.20 19.42
N THR A 90 -12.72 -0.76 19.64
CA THR A 90 -11.51 0.00 20.01
C THR A 90 -10.29 -0.67 19.39
N ALA A 91 -9.15 0.03 19.34
CA ALA A 91 -7.87 -0.53 18.90
C ALA A 91 -7.44 -1.86 19.59
N LYS A 92 -7.98 -2.16 20.78
CA LYS A 92 -7.65 -3.41 21.53
C LYS A 92 -8.77 -4.44 21.50
N GLU A 93 -9.97 -4.02 21.19
CA GLU A 93 -11.17 -4.86 21.11
C GLU A 93 -11.92 -4.49 19.82
N PRO A 94 -11.36 -4.84 18.64
CA PRO A 94 -11.91 -4.42 17.36
C PRO A 94 -13.25 -5.09 17.09
N GLU A 95 -14.19 -4.30 16.55
CA GLU A 95 -15.51 -4.72 16.10
C GLU A 95 -15.87 -3.89 14.87
N PHE A 96 -15.88 -4.50 13.69
CA PHE A 96 -16.19 -3.84 12.42
C PHE A 96 -17.70 -3.82 12.17
N GLY A 97 -18.19 -2.64 11.79
CA GLY A 97 -19.58 -2.38 11.44
C GLY A 97 -19.99 -3.00 10.09
N GLN A 98 -21.12 -2.53 9.55
CA GLN A 98 -21.57 -2.99 8.24
C GLN A 98 -20.73 -2.37 7.13
N ILE A 99 -20.48 -3.17 6.09
CA ILE A 99 -19.84 -2.68 4.88
C ILE A 99 -20.75 -1.73 4.11
N ALA A 100 -20.18 -0.62 3.64
CA ALA A 100 -20.85 0.37 2.80
C ALA A 100 -19.90 0.89 1.71
N PRO A 101 -20.40 1.48 0.61
CA PRO A 101 -19.55 2.23 -0.31
C PRO A 101 -18.78 3.34 0.43
N ALA A 102 -17.47 3.45 0.19
CA ALA A 102 -16.63 4.45 0.83
C ALA A 102 -16.91 5.88 0.33
N PHE A 103 -17.37 5.99 -0.92
CA PHE A 103 -17.60 7.24 -1.64
C PHE A 103 -18.83 7.09 -2.55
N ASP A 104 -19.58 8.19 -2.74
CA ASP A 104 -20.71 8.22 -3.68
C ASP A 104 -20.24 8.07 -5.14
N THR A 105 -19.11 8.71 -5.47
CA THR A 105 -18.50 8.66 -6.80
C THR A 105 -16.99 8.66 -6.68
N LEU A 106 -16.35 7.69 -7.34
CA LEU A 106 -14.91 7.66 -7.54
C LEU A 106 -14.61 7.43 -9.03
N TYR A 107 -13.78 8.29 -9.61
CA TYR A 107 -13.29 8.06 -10.96
C TYR A 107 -12.19 7.00 -10.93
N ILE A 108 -12.48 5.82 -11.45
CA ILE A 108 -11.50 4.75 -11.61
C ILE A 108 -11.25 4.59 -13.12
N PRO A 109 -10.02 4.85 -13.59
CA PRO A 109 -9.66 4.70 -15.00
C PRO A 109 -9.63 3.22 -15.40
N PHE A 110 -9.46 2.95 -16.69
CA PHE A 110 -9.28 1.60 -17.20
C PHE A 110 -7.99 0.97 -16.66
N GLY A 111 -7.99 -0.38 -16.60
CA GLY A 111 -6.83 -1.17 -16.17
C GLY A 111 -7.00 -1.79 -14.78
N TYR A 112 -5.89 -2.18 -14.17
CA TYR A 112 -5.86 -2.81 -12.86
C TYR A 112 -5.82 -1.75 -11.76
N PHE A 113 -6.95 -1.55 -11.07
CA PHE A 113 -7.01 -0.65 -9.91
C PHE A 113 -6.64 -1.40 -8.62
N TYR A 114 -5.42 -1.20 -8.15
CA TYR A 114 -4.92 -1.78 -6.89
C TYR A 114 -4.33 -0.66 -6.02
N PRO A 115 -5.17 0.15 -5.36
CA PRO A 115 -4.73 1.37 -4.71
C PRO A 115 -3.98 1.10 -3.41
N SER A 116 -3.06 1.97 -3.00
CA SER A 116 -2.63 2.12 -1.60
C SER A 116 -3.36 3.30 -0.97
N CYS A 117 -3.59 3.28 0.35
CA CYS A 117 -4.14 4.43 1.08
C CYS A 117 -3.12 5.00 2.08
N GLY A 118 -3.27 6.29 2.42
CA GLY A 118 -2.43 7.01 3.37
C GLY A 118 -2.77 8.50 3.39
N ASP A 119 -2.46 9.21 4.48
CA ASP A 119 -2.66 10.67 4.59
C ASP A 119 -1.45 11.40 3.96
N LEU A 120 -1.50 11.65 2.65
CA LEU A 120 -0.38 12.17 1.85
C LEU A 120 -0.15 13.67 2.04
N ASN A 121 -1.21 14.41 2.39
CA ASN A 121 -1.17 15.86 2.55
C ASN A 121 -1.31 16.32 4.01
N GLY A 122 -1.32 15.39 4.97
CA GLY A 122 -1.35 15.68 6.39
C GLY A 122 -2.62 16.33 6.91
N ASP A 123 -3.73 16.27 6.17
CA ASP A 123 -5.02 16.81 6.60
C ASP A 123 -5.82 15.83 7.47
N GLY A 124 -5.32 14.60 7.60
CA GLY A 124 -5.91 13.54 8.41
C GLY A 124 -7.12 12.88 7.75
N ILE A 125 -7.32 13.08 6.45
CA ILE A 125 -8.26 12.34 5.62
C ILE A 125 -7.44 11.35 4.77
N PRO A 126 -7.83 10.07 4.73
CA PRO A 126 -7.14 9.09 3.87
C PRO A 126 -7.16 9.48 2.39
N ASP A 127 -5.97 9.61 1.79
CA ASP A 127 -5.75 9.72 0.34
C ASP A 127 -5.47 8.33 -0.26
N PHE A 128 -5.48 8.25 -1.60
CA PHE A 128 -5.18 7.00 -2.30
C PHE A 128 -4.21 7.22 -3.47
N ILE A 129 -3.38 6.23 -3.76
CA ILE A 129 -2.60 6.17 -5.01
C ILE A 129 -2.85 4.86 -5.73
N ALA A 130 -2.94 4.89 -7.05
CA ALA A 130 -3.12 3.71 -7.88
C ALA A 130 -2.39 3.86 -9.21
N MET A 131 -1.81 2.77 -9.70
CA MET A 131 -1.40 2.71 -11.10
C MET A 131 -2.63 2.60 -11.99
N ALA A 132 -2.62 3.34 -13.10
CA ALA A 132 -3.75 3.45 -14.01
C ALA A 132 -3.31 3.53 -15.46
N GLU A 133 -4.11 2.94 -16.36
CA GLU A 133 -4.00 3.14 -17.80
C GLU A 133 -5.03 4.19 -18.22
N GLU A 134 -4.62 5.46 -18.29
CA GLU A 134 -5.55 6.55 -18.59
C GLU A 134 -6.03 6.53 -20.05
N GLU A 135 -5.23 5.98 -20.97
CA GLU A 135 -5.57 5.87 -22.38
C GLU A 135 -5.27 4.47 -22.93
N TYR A 136 -6.32 3.68 -23.11
CA TYR A 136 -6.26 2.29 -23.64
C TYR A 136 -5.48 2.14 -24.96
N ILE A 137 -5.44 3.19 -25.79
CA ILE A 137 -4.82 3.13 -27.12
C ILE A 137 -3.33 3.46 -27.08
N SER A 138 -2.88 4.31 -26.16
CA SER A 138 -1.48 4.73 -26.07
C SER A 138 -0.68 3.94 -25.04
N GLU A 139 -1.32 3.07 -24.26
CA GLU A 139 -0.73 2.22 -23.22
C GLU A 139 0.07 3.02 -22.18
N ILE A 140 -0.22 4.32 -22.06
CA ILE A 140 0.43 5.20 -21.11
C ILE A 140 -0.13 4.88 -19.72
N GLN A 141 0.79 4.57 -18.81
CA GLN A 141 0.49 4.33 -17.41
C GLN A 141 0.92 5.52 -16.57
N HIS A 142 0.05 5.93 -15.66
CA HIS A 142 0.33 6.95 -14.67
C HIS A 142 0.14 6.39 -13.27
N LEU A 143 0.96 6.87 -12.34
CA LEU A 143 0.58 6.85 -10.94
C LEU A 143 -0.41 7.98 -10.71
N LEU A 144 -1.65 7.64 -10.36
CA LEU A 144 -2.67 8.61 -9.97
C LEU A 144 -2.66 8.80 -8.46
N PHE A 145 -2.84 10.05 -8.06
CA PHE A 145 -2.99 10.48 -6.68
C PHE A 145 -4.39 11.05 -6.50
N TYR A 146 -5.15 10.41 -5.63
CA TYR A 146 -6.50 10.80 -5.25
C TYR A 146 -6.40 11.52 -3.91
N ILE A 147 -6.19 12.84 -3.96
CA ILE A 147 -6.09 13.67 -2.76
C ILE A 147 -7.52 13.98 -2.29
N SER A 148 -7.90 13.39 -1.17
CA SER A 148 -9.21 13.46 -0.57
C SER A 148 -9.49 14.83 0.04
N SER A 149 -10.73 15.26 -0.05
CA SER A 149 -11.27 16.40 0.67
C SER A 149 -12.72 16.08 1.03
N GLY A 150 -12.89 15.30 2.10
CA GLY A 150 -14.17 14.66 2.43
C GLY A 150 -14.52 13.59 1.41
N ASP A 151 -15.68 13.72 0.75
CA ASP A 151 -16.16 12.74 -0.25
C ASP A 151 -15.78 13.10 -1.70
N THR A 152 -14.84 14.04 -1.87
CA THR A 152 -14.36 14.50 -3.19
C THR A 152 -12.86 14.35 -3.31
N PHE A 153 -12.37 14.26 -4.55
CA PHE A 153 -10.95 14.04 -4.83
C PHE A 153 -10.40 15.11 -5.79
N ASP A 154 -9.21 15.65 -5.46
CA ASP A 154 -8.31 16.28 -6.43
C ASP A 154 -7.40 15.19 -7.01
N ILE A 155 -7.57 14.90 -8.30
CA ILE A 155 -6.85 13.81 -8.97
C ILE A 155 -5.62 14.39 -9.66
N LYS A 156 -4.44 13.97 -9.21
CA LYS A 156 -3.14 14.36 -9.77
C LYS A 156 -2.44 13.16 -10.40
N ARG A 157 -1.45 13.44 -11.23
CA ARG A 157 -0.60 12.44 -11.87
C ARG A 157 0.84 12.56 -11.38
N ASP A 158 1.64 11.52 -11.64
CA ASP A 158 3.08 11.49 -11.42
C ASP A 158 3.81 12.79 -11.81
N PHE A 159 3.53 13.35 -12.98
CA PHE A 159 4.18 14.59 -13.43
C PHE A 159 3.76 15.85 -12.65
N ASP A 160 2.63 15.84 -11.94
CA ASP A 160 2.24 16.95 -11.06
C ASP A 160 3.11 17.01 -9.79
N PHE A 161 3.87 15.94 -9.53
CA PHE A 161 4.84 15.79 -8.45
C PHE A 161 6.29 15.68 -8.97
N ASP A 162 6.55 16.10 -10.22
CA ASP A 162 7.87 16.02 -10.86
C ASP A 162 8.47 14.60 -10.93
N LEU A 163 7.65 13.55 -10.79
CA LEU A 163 8.08 12.17 -10.96
C LEU A 163 8.24 11.82 -12.44
N ASN A 164 9.27 11.01 -12.74
CA ASN A 164 9.46 10.50 -14.09
C ASN A 164 8.33 9.51 -14.44
N PRO A 165 7.83 9.54 -15.68
CA PRO A 165 6.78 8.62 -16.11
C PRO A 165 7.28 7.18 -16.07
N ILE A 166 6.38 6.27 -15.74
CA ILE A 166 6.64 4.82 -15.79
C ILE A 166 6.64 4.35 -17.25
N VAL A 167 7.55 3.43 -17.57
CA VAL A 167 7.62 2.84 -18.92
C VAL A 167 6.31 2.10 -19.20
N PRO A 168 5.63 2.34 -20.35
CA PRO A 168 4.44 1.61 -20.75
C PRO A 168 4.62 0.09 -20.65
N LEU A 169 3.51 -0.62 -20.42
CA LEU A 169 3.46 -2.08 -20.22
C LEU A 169 4.16 -2.59 -18.94
N SER A 170 4.64 -1.72 -18.07
CA SER A 170 5.04 -2.13 -16.72
C SER A 170 3.81 -2.58 -15.91
N ARG A 171 4.00 -3.40 -14.89
CA ARG A 171 2.96 -3.76 -13.93
C ARG A 171 3.51 -3.51 -12.55
N LEU A 172 3.22 -2.31 -12.05
CA LEU A 172 3.69 -1.86 -10.76
C LEU A 172 2.48 -1.66 -9.86
N LEU A 173 2.62 -2.04 -8.60
CA LEU A 173 1.61 -1.84 -7.56
C LEU A 173 2.18 -0.90 -6.51
N PRO A 174 1.45 0.17 -6.14
CA PRO A 174 1.93 1.11 -5.16
C PRO A 174 1.70 0.63 -3.73
N SER A 175 2.61 1.06 -2.85
CA SER A 175 2.48 1.06 -1.40
C SER A 175 3.00 2.39 -0.86
N LEU A 176 2.25 2.97 0.08
CA LEU A 176 2.65 4.16 0.84
C LEU A 176 3.19 3.72 2.19
N ALA A 177 4.34 4.25 2.59
CA ALA A 177 4.93 4.04 3.90
C ALA A 177 6.04 5.06 4.18
N ASP A 178 6.24 5.38 5.45
CA ASP A 178 7.38 6.16 5.92
C ASP A 178 8.60 5.23 6.05
N LEU A 179 9.40 5.09 4.99
CA LEU A 179 10.49 4.09 4.95
C LEU A 179 11.76 4.57 5.65
N ASP A 180 11.93 5.87 5.83
CA ASP A 180 13.11 6.44 6.48
C ASP A 180 12.84 7.14 7.82
N ALA A 181 11.62 6.97 8.33
CA ALA A 181 11.16 7.37 9.66
C ALA A 181 11.26 8.88 9.91
N ASP A 182 11.01 9.70 8.88
CA ASP A 182 11.00 11.16 8.99
C ASP A 182 9.58 11.74 9.19
N GLY A 183 8.55 10.89 9.21
CA GLY A 183 7.18 11.21 9.59
C GLY A 183 6.29 11.58 8.41
N ASP A 184 6.75 11.41 7.17
CA ASP A 184 5.96 11.58 5.97
C ASP A 184 5.95 10.32 5.10
N LEU A 185 5.01 10.25 4.14
CA LEU A 185 4.81 9.05 3.35
C LEU A 185 5.66 9.08 2.09
N ASP A 186 6.49 8.05 1.92
CA ASP A 186 7.17 7.73 0.68
C ASP A 186 6.31 6.85 -0.24
N ILE A 187 6.78 6.66 -1.48
CA ILE A 187 6.16 5.75 -2.45
C ILE A 187 7.10 4.58 -2.74
N VAL A 188 6.60 3.38 -2.54
CA VAL A 188 7.20 2.13 -3.02
C VAL A 188 6.35 1.58 -4.15
N LEU A 189 6.96 1.27 -5.29
CA LEU A 189 6.32 0.52 -6.36
C LEU A 189 6.97 -0.85 -6.49
N CYS A 190 6.15 -1.89 -6.60
CA CYS A 190 6.62 -3.27 -6.74
C CYS A 190 5.95 -3.94 -7.95
N GLY A 191 6.72 -4.73 -8.71
CA GLY A 191 6.20 -5.57 -9.77
C GLY A 191 7.13 -5.63 -10.96
N THR A 192 6.62 -5.79 -12.18
CA THR A 192 7.45 -5.87 -13.39
C THR A 192 7.61 -4.53 -14.07
N VAL A 193 8.83 -4.22 -14.49
CA VAL A 193 9.16 -3.07 -15.32
C VAL A 193 9.51 -3.57 -16.72
N THR A 194 8.90 -2.96 -17.72
CA THR A 194 9.24 -3.21 -19.12
C THR A 194 10.47 -2.38 -19.49
N SER A 195 11.43 -2.99 -20.20
CA SER A 195 12.71 -2.33 -20.51
C SER A 195 12.56 -1.12 -21.45
N ASP A 196 11.83 -1.29 -22.56
CA ASP A 196 11.32 -0.23 -23.42
C ASP A 196 10.20 -0.77 -24.34
N LEU A 197 9.61 0.09 -25.19
CA LEU A 197 8.54 -0.30 -26.12
C LEU A 197 9.00 -1.20 -27.28
N ALA A 198 10.30 -1.27 -27.56
CA ALA A 198 10.88 -2.11 -28.61
C ALA A 198 11.33 -3.49 -28.08
N ASP A 199 11.70 -3.56 -26.80
CA ASP A 199 12.05 -4.76 -26.04
C ASP A 199 11.12 -4.90 -24.82
N THR A 200 10.04 -5.67 -25.03
CA THR A 200 9.00 -5.92 -24.02
C THR A 200 9.42 -6.95 -22.96
N THR A 201 10.73 -7.20 -22.82
CA THR A 201 11.27 -7.99 -21.71
C THR A 201 10.91 -7.30 -20.39
N GLN A 202 10.29 -8.07 -19.50
CA GLN A 202 9.84 -7.63 -18.19
C GLN A 202 10.79 -8.15 -17.12
N GLU A 203 11.18 -7.26 -16.21
CA GLU A 203 11.99 -7.63 -15.05
C GLU A 203 11.31 -7.14 -13.77
N PHE A 204 11.29 -8.01 -12.76
CA PHE A 204 10.81 -7.61 -11.44
C PHE A 204 11.70 -6.54 -10.81
N ARG A 205 11.08 -5.55 -10.20
CA ARG A 205 11.70 -4.39 -9.58
C ARG A 205 10.92 -3.91 -8.36
N VAL A 206 11.68 -3.35 -7.42
CA VAL A 206 11.18 -2.45 -6.38
C VAL A 206 11.73 -1.08 -6.70
N LEU A 207 10.84 -0.13 -6.93
CA LEU A 207 11.16 1.27 -7.14
C LEU A 207 10.74 2.06 -5.91
N TYR A 208 11.51 3.09 -5.59
CA TYR A 208 11.28 3.96 -4.45
C TYR A 208 11.34 5.42 -4.88
N ALA A 209 10.37 6.22 -4.45
CA ALA A 209 10.44 7.67 -4.51
C ALA A 209 10.34 8.21 -3.08
N LYS A 210 11.38 8.94 -2.67
CA LYS A 210 11.42 9.61 -1.38
C LYS A 210 10.57 10.86 -1.43
N ASN A 211 9.73 11.09 -0.43
CA ASN A 211 9.20 12.41 -0.16
C ASN A 211 10.31 13.26 0.51
N ILE A 212 10.76 14.29 -0.18
CA ILE A 212 11.78 15.24 0.29
C ILE A 212 11.16 16.54 0.80
N GLY A 213 9.83 16.64 0.74
CA GLY A 213 9.05 17.77 1.22
C GLY A 213 8.75 17.65 2.72
N ASP A 214 7.48 17.80 3.06
CA ASP A 214 6.96 17.46 4.39
C ASP A 214 5.61 16.76 4.29
N LYS A 215 5.11 16.23 5.41
CA LYS A 215 3.81 15.55 5.49
C LYS A 215 2.65 16.37 4.90
N SER A 216 2.70 17.70 4.97
CA SER A 216 1.63 18.56 4.46
C SER A 216 1.80 19.01 3.01
N ASN A 217 3.03 18.96 2.49
CA ASN A 217 3.40 19.41 1.16
C ASN A 217 4.38 18.40 0.57
N PRO A 218 3.89 17.25 0.08
CA PRO A 218 4.75 16.21 -0.46
C PRO A 218 5.46 16.69 -1.72
N GLU A 219 6.77 16.41 -1.79
CA GLU A 219 7.63 16.62 -2.96
C GLU A 219 8.42 15.34 -3.18
N PHE A 220 8.25 14.67 -4.32
CA PHE A 220 8.84 13.34 -4.51
C PHE A 220 10.12 13.38 -5.36
N LEU A 221 11.12 12.60 -4.96
CA LEU A 221 12.38 12.39 -5.66
C LEU A 221 12.61 10.89 -5.90
N GLY A 222 12.67 10.47 -7.17
CA GLY A 222 12.81 9.05 -7.52
C GLY A 222 12.71 8.80 -9.03
N TRP A 223 12.80 7.58 -9.57
CA TRP A 223 12.60 6.24 -9.00
C TRP A 223 13.92 5.53 -8.70
N PHE A 224 14.30 5.45 -7.44
CA PHE A 224 15.47 4.69 -7.01
C PHE A 224 15.20 3.19 -7.07
N ASN A 225 16.15 2.42 -7.58
CA ASN A 225 16.02 0.97 -7.65
C ASN A 225 16.41 0.33 -6.30
N ASN A 226 15.40 -0.14 -5.57
CA ASN A 226 15.50 -0.90 -4.32
C ASN A 226 16.60 -0.41 -3.35
N PRO A 227 16.57 0.86 -2.89
CA PRO A 227 17.64 1.43 -2.06
C PRO A 227 17.77 0.79 -0.68
N TYR A 228 16.74 0.08 -0.21
CA TYR A 228 16.69 -0.60 1.09
C TYR A 228 16.91 -2.12 0.99
N ASP A 229 17.34 -2.62 -0.18
CA ASP A 229 17.60 -4.04 -0.42
C ASP A 229 16.41 -4.96 -0.03
N ILE A 230 15.17 -4.49 -0.25
CA ILE A 230 13.94 -5.26 0.01
C ILE A 230 14.01 -6.56 -0.79
N VAL A 231 14.03 -7.68 -0.07
CA VAL A 231 14.08 -9.03 -0.64
C VAL A 231 12.65 -9.52 -0.83
N GLN A 232 12.34 -9.99 -2.03
CA GLN A 232 11.02 -10.54 -2.34
C GLN A 232 11.11 -12.04 -2.62
N ASP A 233 10.08 -12.79 -2.22
CA ASP A 233 9.89 -14.15 -2.68
C ASP A 233 9.37 -14.13 -4.14
N THR A 234 9.82 -15.11 -4.90
CA THR A 234 9.91 -15.13 -6.37
C THR A 234 8.58 -15.14 -7.16
N SER A 235 7.45 -14.72 -6.58
CA SER A 235 6.13 -14.88 -7.21
C SER A 235 5.11 -13.74 -7.06
N GLY A 236 5.42 -12.64 -6.36
CA GLY A 236 4.45 -11.57 -6.07
C GLY A 236 4.76 -10.24 -6.76
N GLU A 237 3.72 -9.56 -7.26
CA GLU A 237 3.78 -8.11 -7.58
C GLU A 237 3.37 -7.25 -6.37
N PHE A 238 2.92 -7.88 -5.28
CA PHE A 238 2.39 -7.21 -4.10
C PHE A 238 3.47 -7.01 -3.05
N ILE A 239 3.45 -5.83 -2.44
CA ILE A 239 4.16 -5.54 -1.21
C ILE A 239 3.20 -4.80 -0.30
N GLN A 240 3.15 -5.21 0.96
CA GLN A 240 2.44 -4.50 2.01
C GLN A 240 3.47 -4.04 3.05
N MET A 241 3.40 -2.78 3.40
CA MET A 241 4.28 -2.17 4.40
C MET A 241 3.51 -1.99 5.71
N ALA A 242 4.12 -2.38 6.82
CA ALA A 242 3.60 -2.15 8.17
C ALA A 242 4.72 -2.32 9.19
N ASP A 243 4.67 -1.59 10.31
CA ASP A 243 5.50 -1.87 11.48
C ASP A 243 4.88 -3.04 12.27
N ILE A 244 5.30 -4.28 11.99
CA ILE A 244 4.64 -5.48 12.52
C ILE A 244 5.14 -5.79 13.93
N ASP A 245 6.39 -5.48 14.25
CA ASP A 245 6.99 -5.77 15.55
C ASP A 245 7.04 -4.58 16.53
N LEU A 246 6.55 -3.41 16.08
CA LEU A 246 6.41 -2.17 16.84
C LEU A 246 7.74 -1.59 17.29
N ASP A 247 8.80 -1.78 16.50
CA ASP A 247 10.11 -1.22 16.77
C ASP A 247 10.35 0.16 16.11
N GLY A 248 9.41 0.59 15.27
CA GLY A 248 9.37 1.90 14.65
C GLY A 248 9.98 1.95 13.25
N ASP A 249 10.45 0.83 12.70
CA ASP A 249 10.71 0.69 11.27
C ASP A 249 9.55 0.00 10.54
N MET A 250 9.52 0.14 9.21
CA MET A 250 8.48 -0.45 8.38
C MET A 250 8.96 -1.80 7.83
N ASP A 251 8.24 -2.87 8.15
CA ASP A 251 8.45 -4.19 7.54
C ASP A 251 7.79 -4.27 6.15
N ALA A 252 8.42 -5.02 5.26
CA ALA A 252 7.87 -5.41 3.97
C ALA A 252 7.35 -6.85 3.99
N ILE A 253 6.08 -7.02 3.65
CA ILE A 253 5.43 -8.33 3.45
C ILE A 253 5.19 -8.53 1.95
N SER A 254 5.77 -9.57 1.37
CA SER A 254 5.64 -9.93 -0.07
C SER A 254 5.29 -11.40 -0.27
#